data_AF-A0A3D2Z6F9-F1
#
_entry.id   AF-A0A3D2Z6F9-F1
#
_cell.length_a   1.000
_cell.length_b   1.000
_cell.length_c   1.000
_cell.angle_alpha   90.00
_cell.angle_beta   90.00
_cell.angle_gamma   90.00
#
_symmetry.space_group_name_H-M   'P 1'
#
loop_
_entity.id
_entity.type
_entity.pdbx_description
1 polymer ?
#
loop_
_entity_poly.entity_id
_entity_poly.type
_entity_poly.pdbx_seq_one_letter_code
_entity_poly.pdbx_strand_id
1 'polypeptide(L)' 'MNGPEDILQRVLTSLEVLVRLGDRHKGLFPSMIDCTHHEMIANAPAPIPGQRGGDRSYRGSNLVHDEAT' A
#
# COMPACT_ATOMS: atom_id res chain seq x y z
N MET A 1 -21.22 -6.64 -15.77
CA MET A 1 -20.76 -7.54 -14.68
C MET A 1 -19.41 -8.06 -15.11
N ASN A 2 -18.38 -7.88 -14.29
CA ASN A 2 -17.04 -8.38 -14.59
C ASN A 2 -17.04 -9.90 -14.40
N GLY A 3 -16.49 -10.63 -15.37
CA GLY A 3 -16.38 -12.09 -15.31
C GLY A 3 -15.25 -12.53 -14.37
N PRO A 4 -15.12 -13.83 -14.08
CA PRO A 4 -13.99 -14.38 -13.31
C PRO A 4 -12.62 -13.98 -13.87
N GLU A 5 -12.50 -13.88 -15.19
CA GLU A 5 -11.27 -13.48 -15.89
C GLU A 5 -10.83 -12.06 -15.54
N ASP A 6 -11.79 -11.12 -15.45
CA ASP A 6 -11.51 -9.73 -15.10
C ASP A 6 -11.01 -9.60 -13.66
N ILE A 7 -11.50 -10.46 -12.77
CA ILE A 7 -11.03 -10.50 -11.37
C ILE A 7 -9.60 -11.04 -11.34
N LEU A 8 -9.34 -12.14 -12.04
CA LEU A 8 -8.00 -12.73 -12.12
C LEU A 8 -6.99 -11.72 -12.67
N GLN A 9 -7.33 -11.03 -13.75
CA GLN A 9 -6.48 -10.02 -14.35
C GLN A 9 -6.15 -8.89 -13.37
N ARG A 10 -7.13 -8.40 -12.59
CA ARG A 10 -6.90 -7.35 -11.58
C ARG A 10 -5.99 -7.82 -10.45
N VAL A 11 -6.14 -9.07 -10.00
CA VAL A 11 -5.27 -9.66 -8.98
C VAL A 11 -3.83 -9.75 -9.50
N LEU A 12 -3.63 -10.26 -10.71
CA LEU A 12 -2.30 -10.38 -11.33
C LEU A 12 -1.63 -9.02 -11.47
N THR A 13 -2.34 -8.01 -11.98
CA THR A 13 -1.81 -6.64 -12.08
C THR A 13 -1.44 -6.06 -10.71
N SER A 14 -2.22 -6.37 -9.66
CA SER A 14 -1.90 -5.92 -8.30
C SER A 14 -0.62 -6.58 -7.78
N LEU A 15 -0.43 -7.87 -8.05
CA LEU A 15 0.78 -8.61 -7.68
C LEU A 15 2.02 -8.10 -8.43
N GLU A 16 1.91 -7.79 -9.72
CA GLU A 16 3.00 -7.21 -10.51
C GLU A 16 3.48 -5.88 -9.93
N VAL A 17 2.54 -5.03 -9.48
CA VAL A 17 2.87 -3.77 -8.80
C VAL A 17 3.64 -4.04 -7.51
N LEU A 18 3.19 -5.00 -6.69
CA LEU A 18 3.85 -5.35 -5.44
C LEU A 18 5.25 -5.93 -5.65
N VAL A 19 5.44 -6.79 -6.66
CA VAL A 19 6.75 -7.35 -7.02
C VAL A 19 7.72 -6.24 -7.41
N ARG A 20 7.30 -5.34 -8.31
CA ARG A 20 8.13 -4.21 -8.76
C ARG A 20 8.52 -3.29 -7.59
N LEU A 21 7.57 -3.01 -6.69
CA LEU A 21 7.86 -2.21 -5.49
C LEU A 21 8.80 -2.95 -4.53
N GLY A 22 8.62 -4.27 -4.38
CA GLY A 22 9.55 -5.17 -3.68
C GLY A 22 10.98 -4.97 -4.15
N ASP A 23 11.22 -5.08 -5.44
CA ASP A 23 12.56 -4.92 -6.04
C ASP A 23 13.15 -3.53 -5.74
N ARG A 24 12.35 -2.48 -5.90
CA ARG A 24 12.77 -1.09 -5.64
C ARG A 24 13.09 -0.84 -4.16
N HIS A 25 12.38 -1.50 -3.26
CA HIS A 25 12.50 -1.32 -1.82
C HIS A 25 13.26 -2.47 -1.14
N LYS A 26 14.19 -3.12 -1.85
CA LYS A 26 15.11 -4.13 -1.30
C LYS A 26 14.40 -5.35 -0.69
N GLY A 27 13.37 -5.84 -1.37
CA GLY A 27 12.53 -6.96 -0.94
C GLY A 27 11.41 -6.58 0.04
N LEU A 28 11.23 -5.29 0.31
CA LEU A 28 10.19 -4.75 1.19
C LEU A 28 9.05 -4.11 0.40
N PHE A 29 7.84 -3.98 0.96
CA PHE A 29 6.71 -3.35 0.27
C PHE A 29 6.19 -2.12 1.01
N PRO A 30 5.84 -1.02 0.32
CA PRO A 30 5.30 0.17 0.96
C PRO A 30 4.05 -0.11 1.80
N SER A 31 3.97 0.50 2.97
CA SER A 31 2.79 0.48 3.85
C SER A 31 1.58 1.19 3.25
N MET A 32 1.83 2.14 2.33
CA MET A 32 0.82 2.88 1.58
C MET A 32 1.30 3.07 0.14
N ILE A 33 0.43 2.70 -0.81
CA ILE A 33 0.68 2.77 -2.24
C ILE A 33 -0.40 3.63 -2.88
N ASP A 34 0.00 4.55 -3.76
CA ASP A 34 -0.92 5.25 -4.65
C ASP A 34 -1.40 4.28 -5.74
N CYS A 35 -2.69 3.95 -5.78
CA CYS A 35 -3.24 3.03 -6.78
C CYS A 35 -3.27 3.58 -8.22
N THR A 36 -3.00 4.88 -8.41
CA THR A 36 -2.92 5.52 -9.73
C THR A 36 -1.49 5.47 -10.27
N HIS A 37 -0.53 5.89 -9.44
CA HIS A 37 0.88 6.00 -9.86
C HIS A 37 1.71 4.76 -9.49
N HIS A 38 1.17 3.88 -8.64
CA HIS A 38 1.82 2.68 -8.11
C HIS A 38 3.18 2.95 -7.45
N GLU A 39 3.22 3.99 -6.64
CA GLU A 39 4.38 4.49 -5.92
C GLU A 39 4.09 4.55 -4.41
N MET A 40 5.14 4.52 -3.60
CA MET A 40 5.00 4.76 -2.16
C MET A 40 4.48 6.17 -1.90
N ILE A 41 3.46 6.29 -1.06
CA ILE A 41 2.95 7.59 -0.63
C ILE A 41 3.96 8.23 0.34
N ALA A 42 4.68 9.26 -0.13
CA ALA A 42 5.66 9.97 0.68
C ALA A 42 5.03 10.80 1.81
N ASN A 43 3.82 11.31 1.57
CA ASN A 43 3.08 12.12 2.53
C ASN A 43 1.74 11.46 2.86
N ALA A 44 1.62 10.95 4.08
CA ALA A 44 0.38 10.38 4.58
C ALA A 44 -0.78 11.37 4.37
N PRO A 45 -1.94 10.90 3.88
CA PRO A 45 -3.12 11.74 3.70
C PRO A 45 -3.58 12.31 5.05
N ALA A 46 -4.34 13.42 5.02
CA ALA A 46 -4.90 14.00 6.23
C ALA A 46 -5.73 12.96 7.00
N PRO A 47 -5.68 12.97 8.35
CA PRO A 47 -6.50 12.06 9.15
C PRO A 47 -7.99 12.32 8.90
N ILE A 48 -8.79 11.26 8.88
CA ILE A 48 -10.25 11.38 8.86
C ILE A 48 -10.79 11.73 10.26
N PRO A 49 -11.96 12.39 10.39
CA PRO A 49 -12.52 12.73 11.70
C PRO A 49 -12.65 11.50 12.61
N GLY A 50 -12.07 11.57 13.81
CA GLY A 50 -12.11 10.50 14.81
C GLY A 50 -11.02 9.43 14.69
N GLN A 51 -10.15 9.48 13.67
CA GLN A 51 -9.04 8.53 13.49
C GLN A 51 -7.93 8.78 14.53
N ARG A 52 -7.52 7.73 15.25
CA ARG A 52 -6.40 7.81 16.21
C ARG A 52 -5.07 7.74 15.45
N GLY A 53 -4.00 8.24 16.08
CA GLY A 53 -2.64 8.13 15.52
C GLY A 53 -2.24 6.70 15.21
N GLY A 54 -2.51 5.76 16.13
CA GLY A 54 -2.24 4.33 15.96
C GLY A 54 -3.10 3.62 14.91
N ASP A 55 -4.22 4.23 14.47
CA ASP A 55 -5.04 3.69 13.38
C ASP A 55 -4.45 4.04 11.99
N ARG A 56 -3.29 4.68 11.94
CA ARG A 56 -2.65 5.17 10.71
C ARG A 56 -1.45 4.30 10.36
N SER A 57 -1.40 3.88 9.09
CA SER A 57 -0.20 3.25 8.55
C SER A 57 0.99 4.21 8.60
N TYR A 58 2.12 3.73 9.12
CA TYR A 58 3.36 4.51 9.15
C TYR A 58 3.92 4.73 7.74
N ARG A 59 4.83 5.68 7.55
CA ARG A 59 5.53 5.90 6.27
C ARG A 59 6.73 4.95 6.18
N GLY A 60 6.72 4.02 5.22
CA GLY A 60 7.89 3.19 4.98
C GLY A 60 7.57 1.94 4.18
N SER A 61 8.58 1.08 4.04
CA SER A 61 8.46 -0.20 3.32
C SER A 61 8.18 -1.38 4.25
N ASN A 62 7.74 -1.16 5.48
CA ASN A 62 7.37 -2.23 6.40
C ASN A 62 5.98 -1.95 7.00
N LEU A 63 5.22 -3.01 7.25
CA LEU A 63 4.00 -2.96 8.07
C LEU A 63 4.41 -2.76 9.52
N VAL A 64 4.52 -1.50 9.95
CA VAL A 64 4.64 -1.15 11.35
C VAL A 64 3.23 -1.01 11.90
N HIS A 65 2.83 -1.97 12.74
CA HIS A 65 1.53 -1.95 13.41
C HIS A 65 1.55 -1.18 14.74
N ASP A 66 2.73 -1.02 15.34
CA ASP A 66 2.90 -0.41 16.66
C ASP A 66 4.12 0.53 16.66
N GLU A 67 3.94 1.81 16.32
CA GLU A 67 4.88 2.83 16.83
C GLU A 67 4.37 3.27 18.20
N ALA A 68 4.99 2.77 19.26
CA ALA A 68 4.77 3.27 20.60
C ALA A 68 5.48 4.63 20.74
N THR A 69 4.71 5.72 20.69
CA THR A 69 5.09 7.01 21.26
C THR A 69 4.12 7.38 22.36
#